data_AF-A0A961KDK2-F1
#
_entry.id   AF-A0A961KDK2-F1
#
_cell.length_a   1.000
_cell.length_b   1.000
_cell.length_c   1.000
_cell.angle_alpha   90.00
_cell.angle_beta   90.00
_cell.angle_gamma   90.00
#
_symmetry.space_group_name_H-M   'P 1'
#
loop_
_entity.id
_entity.type
_entity.pdbx_description
1 polymer ?
#
loop_
_entity_poly.entity_id
_entity_poly.type
_entity_poly.pdbx_seq_one_letter_code
_entity_poly.pdbx_strand_id
1 'polypeptide(L)'
;HDIDFSVLEPDPALKVALGRLKGRRIVYTNGSAPYARRVIAARGLEGLFDAVYGVEDADYHPKPQAEAFARVFAKDGLAPDRAAMFEDDQRNLRIPHALGMRTVLVTPQVETHAHVHHHTDDLAGFLVRLTG
;
A
#
# COMPACT_ATOMS: atom_id res chain seq x y z
N HIS A 1 -12.88 11.96 17.79
CA HIS A 1 -12.03 12.92 17.07
C HIS A 1 -12.31 12.77 15.57
N ASP A 2 -12.93 13.77 14.95
CA ASP A 2 -13.02 13.83 13.50
C ASP A 2 -11.69 14.34 12.96
N ILE A 3 -11.06 13.53 12.14
CA ILE A 3 -9.84 13.91 11.43
C ILE A 3 -10.27 14.83 10.29
N ASP A 4 -9.62 15.99 10.16
CA ASP A 4 -9.84 16.90 9.05
C ASP A 4 -9.17 16.34 7.78
N PHE A 5 -9.97 16.10 6.74
CA PHE A 5 -9.51 15.61 5.43
C PHE A 5 -9.32 16.75 4.43
N SER A 6 -9.52 18.02 4.82
CA SER A 6 -9.39 19.19 3.94
C SER A 6 -7.99 19.36 3.34
N VAL A 7 -6.97 18.79 3.99
CA VAL A 7 -5.58 18.76 3.52
C VAL A 7 -5.31 17.69 2.47
N LEU A 8 -6.27 16.81 2.19
CA LEU A 8 -6.13 15.76 1.19
C LEU A 8 -6.77 16.22 -0.12
N GLU A 9 -5.94 16.62 -1.06
CA GLU A 9 -6.40 16.96 -2.42
C GLU A 9 -6.59 15.71 -3.27
N PRO A 10 -7.58 15.67 -4.18
CA PRO A 10 -7.70 14.58 -5.15
C PRO A 10 -6.41 14.39 -5.98
N ASP A 11 -6.16 13.15 -6.40
CA ASP A 11 -4.98 12.81 -7.21
C ASP A 11 -5.37 12.15 -8.55
N PRO A 12 -5.71 12.96 -9.57
CA PRO A 12 -6.13 12.44 -10.86
C PRO A 12 -5.05 11.62 -11.57
N ALA A 13 -3.77 11.99 -11.40
CA ALA A 13 -2.65 11.29 -12.01
C ALA A 13 -2.50 9.88 -11.43
N LEU A 14 -2.53 9.76 -10.09
CA LEU A 14 -2.50 8.47 -9.42
C LEU A 14 -3.73 7.62 -9.73
N LYS A 15 -4.92 8.23 -9.80
CA LYS A 15 -6.16 7.54 -10.20
C LYS A 15 -6.02 6.85 -11.56
N VAL A 16 -5.53 7.59 -12.55
CA VAL A 16 -5.30 7.06 -13.91
C VAL A 16 -4.25 5.95 -13.88
N ALA A 17 -3.14 6.16 -13.18
CA ALA A 17 -2.06 5.18 -13.12
C ALA A 17 -2.49 3.87 -12.44
N LEU A 18 -3.17 3.95 -11.29
CA LEU A 18 -3.75 2.79 -10.60
C LEU A 18 -4.80 2.10 -11.47
N GLY A 19 -5.61 2.84 -12.21
CA GLY A 19 -6.64 2.33 -13.12
C GLY A 19 -6.09 1.46 -14.26
N ARG A 20 -4.81 1.62 -14.62
CA ARG A 20 -4.13 0.82 -15.66
C ARG A 20 -3.53 -0.48 -15.15
N LEU A 21 -3.36 -0.63 -13.83
CA LEU A 21 -2.82 -1.86 -13.25
C LEU A 21 -3.76 -3.02 -13.51
N LYS A 22 -3.18 -4.12 -13.99
CA LYS A 22 -3.87 -5.41 -14.09
C LYS A 22 -3.73 -6.16 -12.77
N GLY A 23 -4.75 -6.93 -12.42
CA GLY A 23 -4.76 -7.73 -11.20
C GLY A 23 -5.40 -7.01 -10.02
N ARG A 24 -5.36 -7.69 -8.87
CA ARG A 24 -6.01 -7.25 -7.63
C ARG A 24 -5.20 -6.16 -6.96
N ARG A 25 -5.87 -5.12 -6.46
CA ARG A 25 -5.28 -3.99 -5.73
C ARG A 25 -5.90 -3.92 -4.35
N ILE A 26 -5.07 -3.89 -3.32
CA ILE A 26 -5.53 -3.77 -1.93
C ILE A 26 -4.83 -2.62 -1.23
N VAL A 27 -5.49 -2.05 -0.22
CA VAL A 27 -4.86 -1.17 0.77
C VAL A 27 -4.66 -1.95 2.06
N TYR A 28 -3.45 -1.89 2.63
CA TYR A 28 -3.16 -2.43 3.96
C TYR A 28 -2.44 -1.38 4.83
N THR A 29 -3.07 -0.97 5.93
CA THR A 29 -2.59 0.11 6.80
C THR A 29 -2.56 -0.27 8.28
N ASN A 30 -1.71 0.40 9.06
CA ASN A 30 -1.73 0.37 10.53
C ASN A 30 -2.87 1.25 11.12
N GLY A 31 -3.57 2.03 10.29
CA GLY A 31 -4.82 2.70 10.66
C GLY A 31 -6.03 1.77 10.55
N SER A 32 -7.23 2.29 10.82
CA SER A 32 -8.46 1.49 10.66
C SER A 32 -8.95 1.45 9.22
N ALA A 33 -9.63 0.39 8.81
CA ALA A 33 -10.19 0.26 7.47
C ALA A 33 -11.25 1.34 7.16
N PRO A 34 -12.15 1.73 8.10
CA PRO A 34 -13.05 2.86 7.89
C PRO A 34 -12.31 4.17 7.63
N TYR A 35 -11.22 4.43 8.35
CA TYR A 35 -10.41 5.63 8.13
C TYR A 35 -9.74 5.61 6.76
N ALA A 36 -9.12 4.48 6.38
CA ALA A 36 -8.51 4.32 5.07
C ALA A 36 -9.51 4.53 3.92
N ARG A 37 -10.75 4.03 4.05
CA ARG A 37 -11.81 4.29 3.06
C ARG A 37 -12.15 5.78 2.93
N ARG A 38 -12.20 6.53 4.04
CA ARG A 38 -12.39 7.99 4.00
C ARG A 38 -11.23 8.70 3.29
N VAL A 39 -9.99 8.28 3.52
CA VAL A 39 -8.81 8.82 2.80
C VAL A 39 -8.92 8.52 1.30
N ILE A 40 -9.24 7.29 0.92
CA ILE A 40 -9.43 6.87 -0.48
C ILE A 40 -10.50 7.75 -1.18
N ALA A 41 -11.62 7.98 -0.50
CA ALA A 41 -12.69 8.84 -0.99
C ALA A 41 -12.25 10.29 -1.18
N ALA A 42 -11.62 10.89 -0.16
CA ALA A 42 -11.11 12.26 -0.22
C ALA A 42 -10.07 12.45 -1.34
N ARG A 43 -9.23 11.43 -1.60
CA ARG A 43 -8.25 11.44 -2.70
C ARG A 43 -8.85 11.14 -4.08
N GLY A 44 -10.16 10.85 -4.17
CA GLY A 44 -10.85 10.54 -5.43
C GLY A 44 -10.51 9.16 -6.02
N LEU A 45 -10.01 8.23 -5.20
CA LEU A 45 -9.52 6.90 -5.59
C LEU A 45 -10.56 5.79 -5.40
N GLU A 46 -11.83 6.15 -5.20
CA GLU A 46 -12.93 5.20 -5.02
C GLU A 46 -13.06 4.26 -6.23
N GLY A 47 -13.38 2.99 -5.95
CA GLY A 47 -13.55 1.95 -6.97
C GLY A 47 -12.25 1.38 -7.55
N LEU A 48 -11.08 1.83 -7.11
CA LEU A 48 -9.79 1.32 -7.59
C LEU A 48 -9.24 0.13 -6.80
N PHE A 49 -9.70 -0.07 -5.57
CA PHE A 49 -9.20 -1.11 -4.66
C PHE A 49 -10.27 -2.18 -4.43
N ASP A 50 -9.86 -3.44 -4.56
CA ASP A 50 -10.71 -4.63 -4.37
C ASP A 50 -10.93 -4.96 -2.89
N ALA A 51 -9.99 -4.54 -2.04
CA ALA A 51 -10.09 -4.68 -0.58
C ALA A 51 -9.32 -3.58 0.16
N VAL A 52 -9.73 -3.32 1.39
CA VAL A 52 -9.09 -2.39 2.33
C VAL A 52 -9.00 -3.09 3.68
N TYR A 53 -7.78 -3.30 4.14
CA TYR A 53 -7.44 -3.92 5.42
C TYR A 53 -6.81 -2.91 6.37
N GLY A 54 -7.39 -2.81 7.56
CA GLY A 54 -6.88 -1.99 8.66
C GLY A 54 -6.26 -2.84 9.76
N VAL A 55 -5.88 -2.17 10.84
CA VAL A 55 -5.30 -2.79 12.05
C VAL A 55 -6.24 -3.84 12.68
N GLU A 56 -7.55 -3.65 12.56
CA GLU A 56 -8.57 -4.61 13.01
C GLU A 56 -8.52 -5.93 12.23
N ASP A 57 -8.09 -5.91 10.96
CA ASP A 57 -7.95 -7.11 10.14
C ASP A 57 -6.68 -7.90 10.46
N ALA A 58 -5.75 -7.27 11.17
CA ALA A 58 -4.50 -7.84 11.66
C ALA A 58 -4.58 -8.28 13.14
N ASP A 59 -5.79 -8.41 13.70
CA ASP A 59 -6.03 -8.61 15.15
C ASP A 59 -5.26 -7.63 16.02
N TYR A 60 -5.20 -6.37 15.57
CA TYR A 60 -4.54 -5.26 16.24
C TYR A 60 -3.00 -5.37 16.37
N HIS A 61 -2.38 -6.31 15.66
CA HIS A 61 -0.94 -6.30 15.47
C HIS A 61 -0.54 -5.28 14.41
N PRO A 62 0.39 -4.35 14.68
CA PRO A 62 0.86 -3.38 13.69
C PRO A 62 1.96 -3.98 12.80
N LYS A 63 2.03 -3.55 11.53
CA LYS A 63 3.27 -3.63 10.76
C LYS A 63 4.40 -2.95 11.57
N PRO A 64 5.62 -3.53 11.62
CA PRO A 64 6.13 -4.62 10.78
C PRO A 64 6.05 -6.02 11.41
N GLN A 65 5.19 -6.27 12.40
CA GLN A 65 5.09 -7.61 13.03
C GLN A 65 4.68 -8.67 12.00
N ALA A 66 5.35 -9.84 12.02
CA ALA A 66 5.13 -10.89 11.03
C ALA A 66 3.69 -11.43 11.08
N GLU A 67 3.12 -11.49 12.28
CA GLU A 67 1.73 -11.88 12.56
C GLU A 67 0.73 -10.99 11.85
N ALA A 68 1.01 -9.67 11.78
CA ALA A 68 0.13 -8.72 11.13
C ALA A 68 0.02 -9.00 9.62
N PHE A 69 1.15 -9.26 8.95
CA PHE A 69 1.18 -9.65 7.54
C PHE A 69 0.54 -11.03 7.32
N ALA A 70 0.86 -12.01 8.16
CA ALA A 70 0.33 -13.36 8.03
C ALA A 70 -1.21 -13.37 8.07
N ARG A 71 -1.81 -12.61 8.99
CA ARG A 71 -3.28 -12.49 9.10
C ARG A 71 -3.90 -11.84 7.88
N VAL A 72 -3.39 -10.68 7.46
CA VAL A 72 -3.96 -9.95 6.32
C VAL A 72 -3.77 -10.71 5.02
N PHE A 73 -2.61 -11.32 4.79
CA PHE A 73 -2.34 -12.09 3.57
C PHE A 73 -3.19 -13.36 3.50
N ALA A 74 -3.36 -14.07 4.61
CA ALA A 74 -4.26 -15.23 4.68
C ALA A 74 -5.73 -14.81 4.44
N LYS A 75 -6.15 -13.67 4.99
CA LYS A 75 -7.50 -13.13 4.82
C LYS A 75 -7.78 -12.68 3.38
N ASP A 76 -6.81 -12.10 2.69
CA ASP A 76 -6.95 -11.72 1.28
C ASP A 76 -6.79 -12.91 0.32
N GLY A 77 -6.02 -13.93 0.72
CA GLY A 77 -5.66 -15.04 -0.14
C GLY A 77 -4.60 -14.68 -1.19
N LEU A 78 -3.84 -13.60 -0.98
CA LEU A 78 -2.76 -13.21 -1.89
C LEU A 78 -1.56 -14.15 -1.77
N ALA A 79 -0.89 -14.37 -2.89
CA ALA A 79 0.37 -15.08 -2.97
C ALA A 79 1.53 -14.07 -2.97
N PRO A 80 2.36 -14.00 -1.90
CA PRO A 80 3.41 -12.98 -1.77
C PRO A 80 4.41 -12.97 -2.93
N ASP A 81 4.81 -14.15 -3.43
CA ASP A 81 5.72 -14.34 -4.56
C ASP A 81 5.18 -13.80 -5.91
N ARG A 82 3.90 -13.45 -5.97
CA ARG A 82 3.21 -12.87 -7.14
C ARG A 82 2.68 -11.46 -6.88
N ALA A 83 3.12 -10.81 -5.81
CA ALA A 83 2.64 -9.51 -5.38
C ALA A 83 3.77 -8.49 -5.20
N ALA A 84 3.39 -7.21 -5.19
CA ALA A 84 4.28 -6.10 -4.90
C ALA A 84 3.68 -5.24 -3.78
N MET A 85 4.51 -4.82 -2.82
CA MET A 85 4.13 -3.90 -1.76
C MET A 85 4.80 -2.54 -1.97
N PHE A 86 3.97 -1.50 -1.98
CA PHE A 86 4.36 -0.09 -2.02
C PHE A 86 4.16 0.49 -0.62
N GLU A 87 5.20 1.06 -0.03
CA GLU A 87 5.17 1.54 1.36
C GLU A 87 6.20 2.65 1.56
N ASP A 88 5.90 3.60 2.44
CA ASP A 88 6.76 4.74 2.79
C ASP A 88 7.77 4.44 3.90
N ASP A 89 7.45 3.51 4.80
CA ASP A 89 8.36 3.05 5.85
C ASP A 89 9.10 1.76 5.44
N GLN A 90 10.42 1.83 5.24
CA GLN A 90 11.25 0.67 4.88
C GLN A 90 11.15 -0.49 5.87
N ARG A 91 10.83 -0.25 7.15
CA ARG A 91 10.70 -1.31 8.16
C ARG A 91 9.55 -2.25 7.81
N ASN A 92 8.47 -1.70 7.25
CA ASN A 92 7.28 -2.42 6.83
C ASN A 92 7.52 -3.27 5.57
N LEU A 93 8.63 -3.08 4.85
CA LEU A 93 8.98 -3.87 3.67
C LEU A 93 9.78 -5.15 3.99
N ARG A 94 10.29 -5.30 5.22
CA ARG A 94 11.14 -6.44 5.61
C ARG A 94 10.43 -7.78 5.50
N ILE A 95 9.22 -7.89 6.06
CA ILE A 95 8.43 -9.12 6.03
C ILE A 95 7.92 -9.43 4.61
N PRO A 96 7.32 -8.50 3.86
CA PRO A 96 6.99 -8.68 2.44
C PRO A 96 8.16 -9.23 1.61
N HIS A 97 9.34 -8.62 1.75
CA HIS A 97 10.54 -9.07 1.06
C HIS A 97 10.93 -10.50 1.45
N ALA A 98 10.97 -10.82 2.75
CA ALA A 98 11.31 -12.16 3.24
C ALA A 98 10.32 -13.24 2.75
N LEU A 99 9.07 -12.85 2.47
CA LEU A 99 8.04 -13.72 1.90
C LEU A 99 8.08 -13.80 0.36
N GLY A 100 8.98 -13.07 -0.30
CA GLY A 100 9.16 -13.10 -1.75
C GLY A 100 8.41 -12.01 -2.53
N MET A 101 7.75 -11.05 -1.86
CA MET A 101 7.12 -9.91 -2.55
C MET A 101 8.17 -9.00 -3.17
N ARG A 102 7.80 -8.37 -4.28
CA ARG A 102 8.50 -7.17 -4.75
C ARG A 102 8.20 -6.01 -3.80
N THR A 103 9.21 -5.21 -3.51
CA THR A 103 9.12 -4.13 -2.52
C THR A 103 9.54 -2.82 -3.13
N VAL A 104 8.67 -1.82 -3.02
CA VAL A 104 8.87 -0.48 -3.56
C VAL A 104 8.76 0.50 -2.40
N LEU A 105 9.87 1.15 -2.08
CA LEU A 105 9.90 2.22 -1.08
C LEU A 105 9.43 3.52 -1.73
N VAL A 106 8.37 4.12 -1.20
CA VAL A 106 7.75 5.33 -1.72
C VAL A 106 8.03 6.49 -0.78
N THR A 107 9.15 7.18 -0.98
CA THR A 107 9.60 8.25 -0.09
C THR A 107 10.53 9.24 -0.82
N PRO A 108 10.60 10.51 -0.42
CA PRO A 108 11.59 11.45 -0.94
C PRO A 108 13.03 11.12 -0.52
N GLN A 109 13.22 10.39 0.58
CA GLN A 109 14.54 10.08 1.12
C GLN A 109 15.14 8.84 0.46
N VAL A 110 16.25 9.02 -0.25
CA VAL A 110 16.98 7.88 -0.84
C VAL A 110 17.60 7.04 0.27
N GLU A 111 17.02 5.87 0.50
CA GLU A 111 17.52 4.86 1.42
C GLU A 111 17.84 3.58 0.66
N THR A 112 18.97 2.95 0.99
CA THR A 112 19.37 1.66 0.41
C THR A 112 19.31 0.59 1.48
N HIS A 113 18.43 -0.40 1.28
CA HIS A 113 18.33 -1.58 2.13
C HIS A 113 18.21 -2.82 1.26
N ALA A 114 18.75 -3.96 1.73
CA ALA A 114 18.69 -5.21 0.98
C ALA A 114 17.24 -5.66 0.66
N HIS A 115 16.28 -5.26 1.49
CA HIS A 115 14.86 -5.59 1.34
C HIS A 115 14.05 -4.57 0.53
N VAL A 116 14.69 -3.60 -0.12
CA VAL A 116 14.05 -2.60 -1.00
C VAL A 116 14.52 -2.83 -2.43
N HIS A 117 13.63 -3.31 -3.31
CA HIS A 117 13.96 -3.58 -4.71
C HIS A 117 13.94 -2.34 -5.59
N HIS A 118 12.98 -1.44 -5.32
CA HIS A 118 12.80 -0.19 -6.05
C HIS A 118 12.52 0.96 -5.08
N HIS A 119 12.86 2.17 -5.51
CA HIS A 119 12.61 3.40 -4.79
C HIS A 119 11.94 4.40 -5.73
N THR A 120 10.99 5.19 -5.22
CA THR A 120 10.39 6.32 -5.95
C THR A 120 9.90 7.36 -4.95
N ASP A 121 9.98 8.64 -5.31
CA ASP A 121 9.30 9.74 -4.62
C ASP A 121 7.99 10.14 -5.33
N ASP A 122 7.80 9.67 -6.57
CA ASP A 122 6.59 9.84 -7.38
C ASP A 122 5.94 8.48 -7.68
N LEU A 123 4.90 8.14 -6.92
CA LEU A 123 4.16 6.90 -7.11
C LEU A 123 3.40 6.88 -8.45
N ALA A 124 2.78 7.99 -8.84
CA ALA A 124 1.99 8.05 -10.07
C ALA A 124 2.89 7.84 -11.29
N GLY A 125 4.01 8.56 -11.39
CA GLY A 125 4.98 8.38 -12.47
C GLY A 125 5.63 7.00 -12.47
N PHE A 126 5.90 6.40 -11.30
CA PHE A 126 6.39 5.03 -11.22
C PHE A 126 5.40 4.04 -11.85
N LEU A 127 4.12 4.13 -11.48
CA LEU A 127 3.08 3.24 -12.01
C LEU A 127 2.82 3.46 -13.51
N VAL A 128 2.94 4.70 -14.00
CA VAL A 128 2.86 4.99 -15.43
C VAL A 128 3.97 4.28 -16.20
N ARG A 129 5.22 4.30 -15.72
CA ARG A 129 6.34 3.57 -16.34
C ARG A 129 6.20 2.06 -16.27
N LEU A 130 5.48 1.54 -15.28
CA LEU A 130 5.21 0.11 -15.14
C LEU A 130 4.14 -0.40 -16.12
N THR A 131 3.23 0.48 -16.57
CA THR A 131 2.05 0.12 -17.37
C THR A 131 2.06 0.64 -18.80
N GLY A 132 3.00 1.53 -19.14
CA GLY A 132 3.27 1.97 -20.52
C GLY A 132 4.26 1.07 -21.21
#